data_AF-A0A2N3GGZ1-F1
#
_entry.id   AF-A0A2N3GGZ1-F1
#
_cell.length_a   1.000
_cell.length_b   1.000
_cell.length_c   1.000
_cell.angle_alpha   90.00
_cell.angle_beta   90.00
_cell.angle_gamma   90.00
#
_symmetry.space_group_name_H-M   'P 1'
#
loop_
_entity.id
_entity.type
_entity.pdbx_description
1 polymer ?
#
loop_
_entity_poly.entity_id
_entity_poly.type
_entity_poly.pdbx_seq_one_letter_code
_entity_poly.pdbx_strand_id
1 'polypeptide(L)'
;MNAIRLTVATLALLGLSACAGLPGLPAQPPAPVPSQSQPETQPSEAPSQAPSQAQSTVDPAADVKSYGISSAECKAASAVLQEATVFGLKANQGKASQADFEKAYTGADANALPVDALPTFADLKTASLKVVGLSADEAQQHVGEFSLALANFVRVTEKICA
;
A
#
# COMPACT_ATOMS: atom_id res chain seq x y z
N MET A 1 -21.08 -29.56 -20.58
CA MET A 1 -20.87 -28.67 -21.75
C MET A 1 -21.80 -27.47 -21.59
N ASN A 2 -21.30 -26.33 -21.13
CA ASN A 2 -22.06 -25.07 -21.15
C ASN A 2 -21.11 -23.96 -21.59
N ALA A 3 -21.30 -23.49 -22.83
CA ALA A 3 -20.53 -22.41 -23.43
C ALA A 3 -21.26 -21.10 -23.18
N ILE A 4 -20.68 -20.21 -22.37
CA ILE A 4 -21.16 -18.84 -22.20
C ILE A 4 -20.30 -17.95 -23.09
N ARG A 5 -20.90 -17.49 -24.19
CA ARG A 5 -20.34 -16.47 -25.07
C ARG A 5 -20.47 -15.11 -24.37
N LEU A 6 -19.35 -14.47 -24.04
CA LEU A 6 -19.35 -13.09 -23.56
C LEU A 6 -19.02 -12.14 -24.73
N THR A 7 -19.95 -11.23 -24.98
CA THR A 7 -19.92 -10.21 -26.02
C THR A 7 -18.94 -9.09 -25.64
N VAL A 8 -17.95 -8.85 -26.49
CA VAL A 8 -17.04 -7.69 -26.36
C VAL A 8 -17.78 -6.45 -26.85
N ALA A 9 -18.07 -5.52 -25.95
CA ALA A 9 -18.54 -4.19 -26.28
C ALA A 9 -17.35 -3.23 -26.29
N THR A 10 -16.92 -2.87 -27.50
CA THR A 10 -15.95 -1.84 -27.82
C THR A 10 -16.56 -0.46 -27.50
N LEU A 11 -15.95 0.30 -26.60
CA LEU A 11 -16.12 1.76 -26.55
C LEU A 11 -14.76 2.43 -26.50
N ALA A 12 -14.36 2.95 -27.67
CA ALA A 12 -13.37 3.99 -27.79
C ALA A 12 -14.07 5.34 -27.59
N LEU A 13 -13.57 6.19 -26.71
CA LEU A 13 -13.78 7.63 -26.85
C LEU A 13 -12.54 8.40 -26.37
N LEU A 14 -11.99 9.12 -27.34
CA LEU A 14 -10.96 10.13 -27.24
C LEU A 14 -11.43 11.30 -26.36
N GLY A 15 -10.51 11.84 -25.57
CA GLY A 15 -10.69 13.11 -24.88
C GLY A 15 -9.35 13.71 -24.50
N LEU A 16 -8.67 14.36 -25.46
CA LEU A 16 -7.60 15.31 -25.17
C LEU A 16 -8.22 16.53 -24.49
N SER A 17 -7.84 16.84 -23.26
CA SER A 17 -8.08 18.14 -22.67
C SER A 17 -6.78 18.71 -22.13
N ALA A 18 -6.14 19.51 -22.97
CA ALA A 18 -5.05 20.39 -22.60
C ALA A 18 -5.63 21.60 -21.86
N CYS A 19 -5.25 21.82 -20.60
CA CYS A 19 -5.38 23.13 -19.95
C CYS A 19 -4.00 23.74 -19.82
N ALA A 20 -3.73 24.66 -20.74
CA ALA A 20 -2.63 25.61 -20.64
C ALA A 20 -3.01 26.74 -19.66
N GLY A 21 -2.05 27.13 -18.82
CA GLY A 21 -1.82 28.53 -18.44
C GLY A 21 -2.72 29.17 -17.39
N LEU A 22 -2.21 29.30 -16.17
CA LEU A 22 -2.53 30.41 -15.26
C LEU A 22 -1.21 31.10 -14.86
N PRO A 23 -1.05 32.41 -15.11
CA PRO A 23 0.11 33.16 -14.68
C PRO A 23 -0.08 33.69 -13.24
N GLY A 24 1.01 33.67 -12.47
CA GLY A 24 1.40 34.71 -11.53
C GLY A 24 0.53 34.98 -10.30
N LEU A 25 0.97 34.46 -9.15
CA LEU A 25 0.77 35.13 -7.86
C LEU A 25 2.14 35.34 -7.19
N PRO A 26 2.42 36.55 -6.66
CA PRO A 26 3.72 36.89 -6.09
C PRO A 26 3.95 36.23 -4.72
N ALA A 27 5.23 36.04 -4.43
CA ALA A 27 5.76 35.55 -3.16
C ALA A 27 5.44 36.51 -1.99
N GLN A 28 5.08 35.92 -0.84
CA GLN A 28 5.05 36.64 0.43
C GLN A 28 5.62 35.74 1.56
N PRO A 29 6.82 36.05 2.09
CA PRO A 29 7.25 35.61 3.41
C PRO A 29 7.19 36.78 4.42
N PRO A 30 7.38 36.58 5.72
CA PRO A 30 6.92 35.51 6.62
C PRO A 30 6.15 36.10 7.83
N ALA A 31 5.63 35.28 8.74
CA ALA A 31 5.36 35.72 10.12
C ALA A 31 5.76 34.62 11.13
N PRO A 32 6.72 34.88 12.04
CA PRO A 32 7.00 34.03 13.19
C PRO A 32 5.95 34.29 14.27
N VAL A 33 5.30 33.23 14.73
CA VAL A 33 4.45 33.30 15.94
C VAL A 33 5.30 33.02 17.19
N PRO A 34 5.11 33.80 18.26
CA PRO A 34 5.93 33.76 19.46
C PRO A 34 5.71 32.51 20.31
N SER A 35 6.80 32.04 20.92
CA SER A 35 6.83 31.12 22.07
C SER A 35 5.88 31.58 23.18
N GLN A 36 4.92 30.72 23.53
CA GLN A 36 4.39 30.69 24.89
C GLN A 36 5.08 29.57 25.65
N SER A 37 5.91 29.97 26.60
CA SER A 37 6.31 29.13 27.73
C SER A 37 5.27 29.31 28.83
N GLN A 38 4.61 28.23 29.23
CA GLN A 38 3.99 28.15 30.55
C GLN A 38 4.36 26.80 31.19
N PRO A 39 4.91 26.82 32.41
CA PRO A 39 5.24 25.61 33.17
C PRO A 39 4.02 25.15 33.98
N GLU A 40 3.57 23.93 33.73
CA GLU A 40 2.75 23.19 34.70
C GLU A 40 3.55 21.99 35.21
N THR A 41 3.97 22.13 36.47
CA THR A 41 4.54 21.09 37.31
C THR A 41 3.44 20.06 37.60
N GLN A 42 3.42 18.97 36.84
CA GLN A 42 2.57 17.83 37.12
C GLN A 42 3.33 16.80 37.99
N PRO A 43 2.71 16.21 39.04
CA PRO A 43 3.37 15.23 39.90
C PRO A 43 3.88 14.02 39.12
N SER A 44 5.16 13.69 39.32
CA SER A 44 5.74 12.42 38.90
C SER A 44 5.08 11.26 39.65
N GLU A 45 4.06 10.66 39.03
CA GLU A 45 3.73 9.27 39.29
C GLU A 45 4.64 8.43 38.41
N ALA A 46 5.58 7.71 39.01
CA ALA A 46 6.48 6.81 38.31
C ALA A 46 5.65 5.66 37.69
N PRO A 47 5.58 5.53 36.35
CA PRO A 47 5.01 4.33 35.78
C PRO A 47 5.95 3.18 36.12
N SER A 48 5.45 2.23 36.90
CA SER A 48 6.03 0.91 37.05
C SER A 48 6.37 0.38 35.66
N GLN A 49 7.67 0.19 35.42
CA GLN A 49 8.21 -0.40 34.21
C GLN A 49 7.62 -1.81 34.06
N ALA A 50 6.57 -1.93 33.25
CA ALA A 50 6.22 -3.20 32.65
C ALA A 50 7.46 -3.68 31.86
N PRO A 51 7.79 -4.98 31.88
CA PRO A 51 8.91 -5.49 31.12
C PRO A 51 8.68 -5.15 29.64
N SER A 52 9.54 -4.27 29.12
CA SER A 52 9.65 -3.98 27.70
C SER A 52 10.09 -5.28 27.03
N GLN A 53 9.14 -6.11 26.62
CA GLN A 53 9.43 -7.24 25.77
C GLN A 53 9.95 -6.65 24.47
N ALA A 54 11.25 -6.74 24.27
CA ALA A 54 11.89 -6.44 23.00
C ALA A 54 11.24 -7.36 21.97
N GLN A 55 10.22 -6.87 21.27
CA GLN A 55 9.71 -7.50 20.08
C GLN A 55 10.87 -7.47 19.11
N SER A 56 11.54 -8.61 18.92
CA SER A 56 12.51 -8.77 17.86
C SER A 56 11.77 -8.43 16.57
N THR A 57 12.11 -7.28 15.97
CA THR A 57 11.57 -6.87 14.69
C THR A 57 12.07 -7.89 13.67
N VAL A 58 11.24 -8.91 13.39
CA VAL A 58 11.58 -9.94 12.42
C VAL A 58 11.62 -9.27 11.05
N ASP A 59 12.75 -9.39 10.36
CA ASP A 59 12.87 -8.90 8.99
C ASP A 59 11.98 -9.77 8.07
N PRO A 60 10.94 -9.20 7.42
CA PRO A 60 10.01 -9.94 6.58
C PRO A 60 10.67 -10.58 5.35
N ALA A 61 11.89 -10.16 5.00
CA ALA A 61 12.65 -10.70 3.86
C ALA A 61 13.77 -11.67 4.27
N ALA A 62 13.95 -11.96 5.56
CA ALA A 62 15.07 -12.76 6.06
C ALA A 62 15.15 -14.16 5.41
N ASP A 63 14.00 -14.81 5.24
CA ASP A 63 13.89 -16.17 4.70
C ASP A 63 13.61 -16.19 3.18
N VAL A 64 13.56 -15.02 2.54
CA VAL A 64 13.24 -14.89 1.11
C VAL A 64 14.51 -15.03 0.28
N LYS A 65 14.47 -15.89 -0.74
CA LYS A 65 15.56 -16.13 -1.67
C LYS A 65 15.69 -14.99 -2.68
N SER A 66 16.94 -14.71 -3.07
CA SER A 66 17.26 -13.89 -4.25
C SER A 66 17.08 -14.69 -5.54
N TYR A 67 16.27 -14.19 -6.45
CA TYR A 67 16.04 -14.79 -7.78
C TYR A 67 16.68 -13.98 -8.90
N GLY A 68 16.98 -12.69 -8.67
CA GLY A 68 17.62 -11.78 -9.61
C GLY A 68 16.64 -11.01 -10.50
N ILE A 69 17.07 -9.84 -10.96
CA ILE A 69 16.23 -8.83 -11.63
C ILE A 69 15.55 -9.29 -12.93
N SER A 70 16.13 -10.31 -13.60
CA SER A 70 15.60 -10.84 -14.86
C SER A 70 14.72 -12.10 -14.69
N SER A 71 14.57 -12.57 -13.46
CA SER A 71 13.80 -13.78 -13.13
C SER A 71 12.30 -13.61 -13.38
N ALA A 72 11.58 -14.73 -13.50
CA ALA A 72 10.13 -14.70 -13.63
C ALA A 72 9.47 -14.27 -12.31
N GLU A 73 10.06 -14.66 -11.19
CA GLU A 73 9.65 -14.35 -9.83
C GLU A 73 9.71 -12.86 -9.55
N CYS A 74 10.81 -12.18 -9.93
CA CYS A 74 10.92 -10.73 -9.80
C CYS A 74 9.87 -10.00 -10.65
N LYS A 75 9.59 -10.47 -11.88
CA LYS A 75 8.55 -9.89 -12.75
C LYS A 75 7.17 -10.05 -12.12
N ALA A 76 6.85 -11.24 -11.63
CA ALA A 76 5.58 -11.53 -10.95
C ALA A 76 5.41 -10.67 -9.70
N ALA A 77 6.41 -10.61 -8.82
CA ALA A 77 6.39 -9.79 -7.61
C ALA A 77 6.23 -8.30 -7.92
N SER A 78 6.94 -7.79 -8.93
CA SER A 78 6.82 -6.40 -9.38
C SER A 78 5.43 -6.08 -9.95
N ALA A 79 4.83 -6.98 -10.73
CA ALA A 79 3.49 -6.82 -11.27
C ALA A 79 2.43 -6.78 -10.16
N VAL A 80 2.52 -7.71 -9.19
CA VAL A 80 1.66 -7.72 -8.00
C VAL A 80 1.84 -6.44 -7.19
N LEU A 81 3.08 -6.00 -6.96
CA LEU A 81 3.37 -4.77 -6.21
C LEU A 81 2.77 -3.52 -6.89
N GLN A 82 2.85 -3.45 -8.22
CA GLN A 82 2.25 -2.36 -8.99
C GLN A 82 0.73 -2.31 -8.80
N GLU A 83 0.04 -3.45 -8.94
CA GLU A 83 -1.41 -3.51 -8.79
C GLU A 83 -1.85 -3.28 -7.33
N ALA A 84 -1.10 -3.79 -6.35
CA ALA A 84 -1.34 -3.50 -4.93
C ALA A 84 -1.17 -2.01 -4.60
N THR A 85 -0.20 -1.33 -5.25
CA THR A 85 -0.01 0.12 -5.11
C THR A 85 -1.19 0.89 -5.70
N VAL A 86 -1.67 0.50 -6.88
CA VAL A 86 -2.87 1.10 -7.49
C VAL A 86 -4.10 0.88 -6.61
N PHE A 87 -4.25 -0.31 -6.04
CA PHE A 87 -5.29 -0.62 -5.06
C PHE A 87 -5.20 0.31 -3.83
N GLY A 88 -4.00 0.47 -3.26
CA GLY A 88 -3.76 1.37 -2.12
C GLY A 88 -4.13 2.83 -2.41
N LEU A 89 -3.81 3.33 -3.61
CA LEU A 89 -4.21 4.67 -4.03
C LEU A 89 -5.73 4.83 -4.13
N LYS A 90 -6.46 3.79 -4.55
CA LYS A 90 -7.93 3.79 -4.56
C LYS A 90 -8.51 3.67 -3.15
N ALA A 91 -7.92 2.84 -2.29
CA ALA A 91 -8.33 2.66 -0.91
C ALA A 91 -8.21 3.97 -0.13
N ASN A 92 -7.11 4.71 -0.30
CA ASN A 92 -6.91 6.02 0.32
C ASN A 92 -7.96 7.07 -0.10
N GLN A 93 -8.60 6.87 -1.26
CA GLN A 93 -9.69 7.73 -1.74
C GLN A 93 -11.09 7.22 -1.37
N GLY A 94 -11.21 6.10 -0.64
CA GLY A 94 -12.49 5.44 -0.38
C GLY A 94 -13.15 4.86 -1.64
N LYS A 95 -12.34 4.45 -2.63
CA LYS A 95 -12.79 3.97 -3.94
C LYS A 95 -12.31 2.55 -4.26
N ALA A 96 -11.66 1.87 -3.31
CA ALA A 96 -11.23 0.50 -3.52
C ALA A 96 -12.45 -0.43 -3.59
N SER A 97 -12.65 -1.07 -4.73
CA SER A 97 -13.72 -2.04 -4.93
C SER A 97 -13.23 -3.48 -4.82
N GLN A 98 -14.17 -4.42 -4.75
CA GLN A 98 -13.87 -5.86 -4.83
C GLN A 98 -13.18 -6.21 -6.17
N ALA A 99 -13.56 -5.55 -7.27
CA ALA A 99 -12.92 -5.77 -8.57
C ALA A 99 -11.45 -5.28 -8.58
N ASP A 100 -11.16 -4.17 -7.89
CA ASP A 100 -9.78 -3.69 -7.73
C ASP A 100 -8.94 -4.65 -6.89
N PHE A 101 -9.54 -5.18 -5.82
CA PHE A 101 -8.92 -6.20 -5.00
C PHE A 101 -8.60 -7.46 -5.80
N GLU A 102 -9.55 -7.97 -6.56
CA GLU A 102 -9.35 -9.16 -7.39
C GLU A 102 -8.28 -8.93 -8.45
N LYS A 103 -8.26 -7.74 -9.09
CA LYS A 103 -7.21 -7.37 -10.03
C LYS A 103 -5.82 -7.37 -9.41
N ALA A 104 -5.68 -6.94 -8.15
CA ALA A 104 -4.39 -6.86 -7.47
C ALA A 104 -3.91 -8.19 -6.87
N TYR A 105 -4.83 -9.03 -6.38
CA TYR A 105 -4.48 -10.18 -5.52
C TYR A 105 -4.89 -11.54 -6.10
N THR A 106 -5.22 -11.56 -7.39
CA THR A 106 -5.52 -12.79 -8.14
C THR A 106 -4.84 -12.74 -9.52
N GLY A 107 -4.95 -13.83 -10.27
CA GLY A 107 -4.41 -13.93 -11.62
C GLY A 107 -3.06 -14.61 -11.69
N ALA A 108 -2.46 -14.59 -12.88
CA ALA A 108 -1.26 -15.35 -13.19
C ALA A 108 -0.05 -14.89 -12.38
N ASP A 109 0.15 -13.58 -12.21
CA ASP A 109 1.31 -13.04 -11.49
C ASP A 109 1.26 -13.35 -10.00
N ALA A 110 0.09 -13.23 -9.36
CA ALA A 110 -0.11 -13.62 -7.97
C ALA A 110 0.17 -15.12 -7.74
N ASN A 111 -0.20 -15.98 -8.71
CA ASN A 111 0.09 -17.41 -8.67
C ASN A 111 1.55 -17.76 -9.00
N ALA A 112 2.30 -16.82 -9.59
CA ALA A 112 3.70 -16.99 -9.97
C ALA A 112 4.68 -16.46 -8.91
N LEU A 113 4.18 -15.94 -7.78
CA LEU A 113 5.03 -15.56 -6.65
C LEU A 113 5.78 -16.78 -6.10
N PRO A 114 7.04 -16.61 -5.68
CA PRO A 114 7.78 -17.70 -5.08
C PRO A 114 7.19 -18.06 -3.70
N VAL A 115 7.32 -19.33 -3.32
CA VAL A 115 6.64 -19.90 -2.14
C VAL A 115 7.03 -19.23 -0.82
N ASP A 116 8.26 -18.73 -0.73
CA ASP A 116 8.82 -18.01 0.42
C ASP A 116 8.25 -16.59 0.56
N ALA A 117 7.70 -16.00 -0.50
CA ALA A 117 7.02 -14.71 -0.47
C ALA A 117 5.52 -14.79 -0.13
N LEU A 118 4.93 -16.00 -0.19
CA LEU A 118 3.50 -16.20 0.04
C LEU A 118 2.99 -15.74 1.42
N PRO A 119 3.73 -15.92 2.54
CA PRO A 119 3.29 -15.40 3.83
C PRO A 119 3.09 -13.88 3.82
N THR A 120 4.09 -13.13 3.36
CA THR A 120 4.02 -11.66 3.28
C THR A 120 2.96 -11.20 2.27
N PHE A 121 2.79 -11.92 1.17
CA PHE A 121 1.70 -11.66 0.22
C PHE A 121 0.31 -11.89 0.85
N ALA A 122 0.14 -12.94 1.65
CA ALA A 122 -1.11 -13.23 2.35
C ALA A 122 -1.44 -12.15 3.39
N ASP A 123 -0.44 -11.60 4.08
CA ASP A 123 -0.61 -10.48 5.01
C ASP A 123 -1.07 -9.21 4.28
N LEU A 124 -0.42 -8.87 3.15
CA LEU A 124 -0.84 -7.75 2.30
C LEU A 124 -2.27 -7.92 1.79
N LYS A 125 -2.62 -9.13 1.33
CA LYS A 125 -3.97 -9.45 0.86
C LYS A 125 -5.00 -9.30 1.99
N THR A 126 -4.69 -9.82 3.19
CA THR A 126 -5.55 -9.70 4.37
C THR A 126 -5.78 -8.25 4.77
N ALA A 127 -4.71 -7.46 4.83
CA ALA A 127 -4.80 -6.04 5.15
C ALA A 127 -5.61 -5.26 4.09
N SER A 128 -5.47 -5.64 2.82
CA SER A 128 -6.21 -5.02 1.72
C SER A 128 -7.71 -5.30 1.75
N LEU A 129 -8.12 -6.50 2.18
CA LEU A 129 -9.55 -6.81 2.33
C LEU A 129 -10.25 -5.87 3.32
N LYS A 130 -9.53 -5.38 4.34
CA LYS A 130 -10.10 -4.49 5.36
C LYS A 130 -10.51 -3.12 4.82
N VAL A 131 -9.99 -2.71 3.65
CA VAL A 131 -10.30 -1.39 3.05
C VAL A 131 -11.22 -1.48 1.84
N VAL A 132 -11.67 -2.68 1.46
CA VAL A 132 -12.57 -2.87 0.31
C VAL A 132 -13.96 -2.33 0.62
N GLY A 133 -14.48 -1.48 -0.27
CA GLY A 133 -15.84 -0.94 -0.19
C GLY A 133 -16.04 0.11 0.91
N LEU A 134 -15.00 0.47 1.65
CA LEU A 134 -15.05 1.51 2.68
C LEU A 134 -15.03 2.91 2.07
N SER A 135 -15.69 3.85 2.75
CA SER A 135 -15.50 5.28 2.48
C SER A 135 -14.08 5.72 2.84
N ALA A 136 -13.67 6.93 2.42
CA ALA A 136 -12.33 7.43 2.70
C ALA A 136 -12.06 7.49 4.23
N ASP A 137 -13.00 8.02 5.00
CA ASP A 137 -12.86 8.17 6.46
C ASP A 137 -12.77 6.83 7.19
N GLU A 138 -13.53 5.82 6.76
CA GLU A 138 -13.47 4.46 7.31
C GLU A 138 -12.17 3.76 6.89
N ALA A 139 -11.75 3.92 5.64
CA ALA A 139 -10.51 3.34 5.14
C ALA A 139 -9.28 3.86 5.92
N GLN A 140 -9.25 5.15 6.29
CA GLN A 140 -8.14 5.71 7.09
C GLN A 140 -7.88 4.97 8.40
N GLN A 141 -8.90 4.32 8.98
CA GLN A 141 -8.75 3.53 10.20
C GLN A 141 -7.91 2.25 9.98
N HIS A 142 -7.79 1.81 8.74
CA HIS A 142 -7.08 0.58 8.34
C HIS A 142 -5.86 0.84 7.44
N VAL A 143 -5.67 2.07 6.93
CA VAL A 143 -4.55 2.43 6.05
C VAL A 143 -3.20 2.13 6.70
N GLY A 144 -3.05 2.31 8.01
CA GLY A 144 -1.80 1.99 8.71
C GLY A 144 -1.39 0.52 8.59
N GLU A 145 -2.34 -0.41 8.74
CA GLU A 145 -2.08 -1.84 8.58
C GLU A 145 -1.76 -2.20 7.13
N PHE A 146 -2.51 -1.63 6.18
CA PHE A 146 -2.25 -1.81 4.75
C PHE A 146 -0.86 -1.28 4.37
N SER A 147 -0.48 -0.09 4.81
CA SER A 147 0.82 0.52 4.52
C SER A 147 1.98 -0.30 5.07
N LEU A 148 1.84 -0.84 6.29
CA LEU A 148 2.84 -1.73 6.87
C LEU A 148 3.00 -3.02 6.06
N ALA A 149 1.88 -3.68 5.71
CA ALA A 149 1.92 -4.91 4.93
C ALA A 149 2.49 -4.67 3.51
N LEU A 150 2.14 -3.54 2.89
CA LEU A 150 2.70 -3.15 1.59
C LEU A 150 4.21 -2.91 1.70
N ALA A 151 4.67 -2.20 2.73
CA ALA A 151 6.10 -1.96 2.95
C ALA A 151 6.88 -3.27 3.17
N ASN A 152 6.32 -4.24 3.91
CA ASN A 152 6.92 -5.56 4.06
C ASN A 152 7.01 -6.28 2.71
N PHE A 153 5.96 -6.22 1.90
CA PHE A 153 5.96 -6.83 0.56
C PHE A 153 6.93 -6.15 -0.42
N VAL A 154 7.14 -4.83 -0.30
CA VAL A 154 8.19 -4.10 -1.05
C VAL A 154 9.56 -4.68 -0.72
N ARG A 155 9.90 -4.84 0.56
CA ARG A 155 11.20 -5.42 0.98
C ARG A 155 11.39 -6.84 0.47
N VAL A 156 10.34 -7.66 0.52
CA VAL A 156 10.34 -9.01 -0.05
C VAL A 156 10.56 -8.96 -1.56
N THR A 157 9.88 -8.05 -2.27
CA THR A 157 10.05 -7.87 -3.72
C THR A 157 11.47 -7.43 -4.07
N GLU A 158 12.03 -6.47 -3.34
CA GLU A 158 13.43 -6.03 -3.48
C GLU A 158 14.38 -7.22 -3.30
N LYS A 159 14.15 -8.06 -2.29
CA LYS A 159 14.94 -9.26 -2.04
C LYS A 159 14.82 -10.30 -3.17
N ILE A 160 13.62 -10.54 -3.70
CA ILE A 160 13.40 -11.43 -4.85
C ILE A 160 14.19 -10.93 -6.07
N CYS A 161 14.16 -9.62 -6.30
CA CYS A 161 14.77 -8.98 -7.46
C CYS A 161 16.28 -8.75 -7.37
N ALA A 162 16.86 -8.88 -6.17
CA ALA A 162 18.31 -8.75 -5.94
C ALA A 162 19.10 -9.94 -6.50
#